data_AF-A0A1Y5PKA6-F1
#
_entry.id   AF-A0A1Y5PKA6-F1
#
_cell.length_a   1.000
_cell.length_b   1.000
_cell.length_c   1.000
_cell.angle_alpha   90.00
_cell.angle_beta   90.00
_cell.angle_gamma   90.00
#
_symmetry.space_group_name_H-M   'P 1'
#
loop_
_entity.id
_entity.type
_entity.pdbx_description
1 polymer ?
#
loop_
_entity_poly.entity_id
_entity_poly.type
_entity_poly.pdbx_seq_one_letter_code
_entity_poly.pdbx_strand_id
1 'polypeptide(L)'
;MTATPPYPSAGYPVPGGPYAPPAPRRNRKLIAAGVVLAILLAATALVIGIVLLVRPAPAPPADSSTPATTSTTPSSNTTDADRALCSAIAPLMAVDDQFSNAYARLGEAGTPARDAATPKFISDTQDWIRRIQPVLDQNPDADPYFRRSLQRYIDDQHLIVVDLTPGPLTAYTKTLFSDSVGAYSGPLHLCDGVGVKW
;
A
#
# COMPACT_ATOMS: atom_id res chain seq x y z
N MET A 1 7.08 -50.26 43.27
CA MET A 1 6.89 -49.32 44.40
C MET A 1 8.26 -48.91 44.88
N THR A 2 8.69 -47.69 44.54
CA THR A 2 9.62 -46.87 45.33
C THR A 2 9.51 -45.44 44.78
N ALA A 3 9.24 -44.53 45.70
CA ALA A 3 8.70 -43.20 45.46
C ALA A 3 9.81 -42.17 45.18
N THR A 4 9.55 -41.26 44.25
CA THR A 4 10.33 -40.05 44.03
C THR A 4 9.98 -38.98 45.09
N PRO A 5 10.95 -38.19 45.57
CA PRO A 5 10.71 -37.16 46.58
C PRO A 5 9.97 -35.92 46.00
N PRO A 6 9.21 -35.18 46.82
CA PRO A 6 8.48 -34.00 46.37
C PRO A 6 9.42 -32.79 46.22
N TYR A 7 9.24 -32.04 45.13
CA TYR A 7 9.87 -30.73 44.93
C TYR A 7 9.38 -29.71 45.98
N PRO A 8 10.24 -28.80 46.47
CA PRO A 8 9.82 -27.73 47.36
C PRO A 8 9.01 -26.66 46.60
N SER A 9 7.83 -26.35 47.12
CA SER A 9 6.94 -25.29 46.66
C SER A 9 7.53 -23.92 47.02
N ALA A 10 8.04 -23.20 46.02
CA ALA A 10 8.38 -21.79 46.16
C ALA A 10 7.08 -20.97 46.10
N GLY A 11 6.73 -20.33 47.22
CA GLY A 11 5.57 -19.44 47.31
C GLY A 11 5.75 -18.19 46.44
N TYR A 12 4.76 -17.89 45.62
CA TYR A 12 4.66 -16.61 44.93
C TYR A 12 4.04 -15.57 45.87
N PRO A 13 4.64 -14.38 46.05
CA PRO A 13 3.93 -13.27 46.67
C PRO A 13 2.89 -12.72 45.70
N VAL A 14 1.69 -12.45 46.20
CA VAL A 14 0.60 -11.78 45.49
C VAL A 14 0.86 -10.27 45.50
N PRO A 15 0.96 -9.56 44.35
CA PRO A 15 0.92 -8.11 44.33
C PRO A 15 -0.50 -7.63 44.05
N GLY A 16 -1.09 -6.94 45.04
CA GLY A 16 -2.31 -6.16 44.87
C GLY A 16 -2.05 -4.80 44.21
N GLY A 17 -3.05 -4.33 43.45
CA GLY A 17 -3.20 -2.92 43.05
C GLY A 17 -3.06 -2.66 41.55
N PRO A 18 -3.95 -1.84 40.94
CA PRO A 18 -3.84 -1.46 39.53
C PRO A 18 -2.67 -0.50 39.30
N TYR A 19 -1.76 -0.87 38.39
CA TYR A 19 -0.69 -0.01 37.90
C TYR A 19 -1.27 1.01 36.91
N ALA A 20 -1.41 2.27 37.34
CA ALA A 20 -1.66 3.38 36.43
C ALA A 20 -0.31 3.88 35.88
N PRO A 21 -0.13 4.02 34.55
CA PRO A 21 1.09 4.62 34.01
C PRO A 21 1.16 6.11 34.39
N PRO A 22 2.35 6.67 34.69
CA PRO A 22 2.50 8.10 34.93
C PRO A 22 2.17 8.89 33.66
N ALA A 23 1.31 9.89 33.79
CA ALA A 23 0.95 10.79 32.68
C ALA A 23 2.20 11.53 32.16
N PRO A 24 2.37 11.66 30.83
CA PRO A 24 3.50 12.40 30.27
C PRO A 24 3.40 13.89 30.60
N ARG A 25 4.37 14.42 31.34
CA ARG A 25 4.55 15.85 31.57
C ARG A 25 5.01 16.52 30.25
N ARG A 26 4.06 17.13 29.55
CA ARG A 26 4.29 17.89 28.31
C ARG A 26 5.01 19.21 28.61
N ASN A 27 6.35 19.21 28.53
CA ASN A 27 7.17 20.41 28.65
C ASN A 27 7.04 21.31 27.42
N ARG A 28 6.12 22.29 27.48
CA ARG A 28 5.87 23.29 26.42
C ARG A 28 7.11 24.11 26.00
N LYS A 29 8.17 24.15 26.81
CA LYS A 29 9.39 24.93 26.52
C LYS A 29 10.28 24.31 25.43
N LEU A 30 10.20 23.00 25.19
CA LEU A 30 11.01 22.32 24.15
C LEU A 30 10.42 22.48 22.74
N ILE A 31 9.11 22.73 22.62
CA ILE A 31 8.44 22.90 21.32
C ILE A 31 8.79 24.25 20.70
N ALA A 32 8.91 25.31 21.50
CA ALA A 32 9.24 26.65 21.01
C ALA A 32 10.66 26.75 20.44
N ALA A 33 11.63 26.01 21.01
CA ALA A 33 13.01 26.00 20.53
C ALA A 33 13.17 25.28 19.17
N GLY A 34 12.39 24.22 18.93
CA GLY A 34 12.44 23.46 17.67
C GLY A 34 11.89 24.24 16.47
N VAL A 35 10.84 25.04 16.67
CA VAL A 35 10.21 25.84 15.59
C VAL A 35 11.15 26.96 15.10
N VAL A 36 11.88 27.62 16.00
CA VAL A 36 12.84 28.68 15.63
C VAL A 36 14.01 28.12 14.82
N LEU A 37 14.51 26.93 15.16
CA LEU A 37 15.59 26.28 14.41
C LEU A 37 15.14 25.85 13.00
N ALA A 38 13.91 25.36 12.84
CA ALA A 38 13.35 24.99 11.53
C ALA A 38 13.15 26.21 10.61
N ILE A 39 12.73 27.34 11.17
CA ILE A 39 12.57 28.60 10.41
C ILE A 39 13.93 29.14 9.93
N LEU A 40 14.97 29.06 10.77
CA LEU A 40 16.32 29.49 10.39
C LEU A 40 16.95 28.60 9.29
N LEU A 41 16.74 27.29 9.33
CA LEU A 41 17.21 26.36 8.29
C LEU A 41 16.45 26.54 6.96
N ALA A 42 15.16 26.86 7.00
CA ALA A 42 14.39 27.14 5.79
C ALA A 42 14.85 28.44 5.09
N ALA A 43 15.26 29.45 5.86
CA ALA A 43 15.74 30.72 5.32
C ALA A 43 17.10 30.58 4.60
N THR A 44 18.01 29.73 5.08
CA THR A 44 19.33 29.53 4.44
C THR A 44 19.23 28.72 3.14
N ALA A 45 18.35 27.72 3.07
CA ALA A 45 18.10 26.95 1.84
C ALA A 45 17.50 27.82 0.72
N LEU A 46 16.60 28.75 1.08
CA LEU A 46 15.97 29.67 0.12
C LEU A 46 16.98 30.65 -0.51
N VAL A 47 17.93 31.15 0.29
CA VAL A 47 18.99 32.05 -0.22
C VAL A 47 19.94 31.31 -1.18
N ILE A 48 20.29 30.06 -0.90
CA ILE A 48 21.12 29.24 -1.81
C ILE A 48 20.37 28.98 -3.13
N GLY A 49 19.07 28.71 -3.09
CA GLY A 49 18.24 28.54 -4.29
C GLY A 49 18.22 29.78 -5.18
N ILE A 50 18.10 30.98 -4.59
CA ILE A 50 18.09 32.25 -5.33
C ILE A 50 19.46 32.54 -5.96
N VAL A 51 20.56 32.26 -5.26
CA VAL A 51 21.92 32.49 -5.80
C VAL A 51 22.25 31.54 -6.97
N LEU A 52 21.67 30.33 -7.00
CA LEU A 52 21.84 29.39 -8.12
C LEU A 52 21.00 29.77 -9.35
N LEU A 53 19.91 30.52 -9.19
CA LEU A 53 19.07 31.01 -10.30
C LEU A 53 19.68 32.21 -11.05
N VAL A 54 20.60 32.95 -10.42
CA VAL A 54 21.14 34.22 -10.96
C VAL A 54 22.54 34.08 -11.56
N ARG A 55 23.19 32.91 -11.43
CA ARG A 55 24.52 32.71 -12.04
C ARG A 55 24.41 32.38 -13.52
N PRO A 56 25.07 33.15 -14.41
CA PRO A 56 25.28 32.72 -15.79
C PRO A 56 26.15 31.45 -15.80
N ALA A 57 25.72 30.44 -16.54
CA ALA A 57 26.47 29.20 -16.69
C ALA A 57 27.87 29.46 -17.29
N PRO A 58 28.96 28.85 -16.76
CA PRO A 58 30.23 28.84 -17.46
C PRO A 58 30.08 28.04 -18.76
N ALA A 59 30.63 28.54 -19.85
CA ALA A 59 30.63 27.85 -21.14
C ALA A 59 31.28 26.45 -21.02
N PRO A 60 30.68 25.39 -21.59
CA PRO A 60 31.27 24.07 -21.59
C PRO A 60 32.46 24.00 -22.56
N PRO A 61 33.51 23.21 -22.27
CA PRO A 61 34.51 22.85 -23.27
C PRO A 61 33.88 22.00 -24.38
N ALA A 62 34.43 22.14 -25.59
CA ALA A 62 33.93 21.54 -26.81
C ALA A 62 34.04 20.00 -26.85
N ASP A 63 33.01 19.42 -27.47
CA ASP A 63 32.96 18.17 -28.25
C ASP A 63 33.25 16.81 -27.59
N SER A 64 32.17 16.05 -27.42
CA SER A 64 32.09 14.66 -27.89
C SER A 64 30.64 14.32 -28.20
N SER A 65 30.31 14.42 -29.48
CA SER A 65 29.00 14.17 -30.07
C SER A 65 28.64 12.68 -30.00
N THR A 66 27.66 12.33 -29.16
CA THR A 66 26.80 11.18 -29.40
C THR A 66 25.38 11.65 -29.11
N PRO A 67 24.44 11.65 -30.07
CA PRO A 67 23.07 11.99 -29.76
C PRO A 67 22.49 10.86 -28.91
N ALA A 68 22.38 11.09 -27.60
CA ALA A 68 21.41 10.36 -26.80
C ALA A 68 20.04 10.82 -27.31
N THR A 69 19.37 9.96 -28.07
CA THR A 69 17.95 10.13 -28.39
C THR A 69 17.17 9.96 -27.08
N THR A 70 17.07 11.03 -26.31
CA THR A 70 16.07 11.14 -25.26
C THR A 70 14.75 11.35 -25.97
N SER A 71 14.06 10.25 -26.27
CA SER A 71 12.66 10.27 -26.67
C SER A 71 11.82 10.72 -25.47
N THR A 72 11.80 12.02 -25.22
CA THR A 72 10.79 12.64 -24.37
C THR A 72 9.50 12.69 -25.17
N THR A 73 8.80 11.56 -25.26
CA THR A 73 7.41 11.58 -25.71
C THR A 73 6.64 12.42 -24.68
N PRO A 74 5.86 13.43 -25.10
CA PRO A 74 5.13 14.27 -24.15
C PRO A 74 4.16 13.41 -23.33
N SER A 75 4.04 13.72 -22.03
CA SER A 75 3.12 13.11 -21.06
C SER A 75 1.64 13.14 -21.47
N SER A 76 1.29 13.79 -22.58
CA SER A 76 -0.04 13.75 -23.18
C SER A 76 -0.41 12.35 -23.66
N ASN A 77 0.54 11.58 -24.21
CA ASN A 77 0.25 10.26 -24.78
C ASN A 77 -0.04 9.21 -23.70
N THR A 78 0.59 9.32 -22.53
CA THR A 78 0.31 8.40 -21.40
C THR A 78 -1.04 8.70 -20.77
N THR A 79 -1.50 9.96 -20.74
CA THR A 79 -2.79 10.32 -20.15
C THR A 79 -3.97 9.65 -20.88
N ASP A 80 -3.93 9.61 -22.22
CA ASP A 80 -4.97 8.91 -23.00
C ASP A 80 -4.88 7.39 -22.86
N ALA A 81 -3.67 6.84 -22.80
CA ALA A 81 -3.45 5.41 -22.55
C ALA A 81 -3.91 4.99 -21.14
N ASP A 82 -3.66 5.82 -20.13
CA ASP A 82 -4.12 5.63 -18.75
C ASP A 82 -5.64 5.68 -18.68
N ARG A 83 -6.27 6.65 -19.35
CA ARG A 83 -7.73 6.71 -19.47
C ARG A 83 -8.31 5.47 -20.14
N ALA A 84 -7.65 4.96 -21.18
CA ALA A 84 -8.07 3.74 -21.88
C ALA A 84 -7.99 2.52 -20.95
N LEU A 85 -6.86 2.31 -20.26
CA LEU A 85 -6.71 1.23 -19.30
C LEU A 85 -7.71 1.36 -18.14
N CYS A 86 -7.87 2.56 -17.57
CA CYS A 86 -8.86 2.81 -16.51
C CYS A 86 -10.29 2.48 -16.95
N SER A 87 -10.68 2.90 -18.15
CA SER A 87 -12.01 2.61 -18.69
C SER A 87 -12.22 1.11 -18.92
N ALA A 88 -11.16 0.39 -19.31
CA ALA A 88 -11.21 -1.05 -19.54
C ALA A 88 -11.30 -1.86 -18.23
N ILE A 89 -10.59 -1.45 -17.17
CA ILE A 89 -10.58 -2.17 -15.89
C ILE A 89 -11.75 -1.80 -14.98
N ALA A 90 -12.32 -0.60 -15.09
CA ALA A 90 -13.39 -0.11 -14.22
C ALA A 90 -14.53 -1.13 -13.98
N PRO A 91 -15.14 -1.76 -15.01
CA PRO A 91 -16.18 -2.77 -14.77
C PRO A 91 -15.68 -4.01 -14.03
N LEU A 92 -14.39 -4.38 -14.19
CA LEU A 92 -13.79 -5.50 -13.45
C LEU A 92 -13.47 -5.12 -12.01
N MET A 93 -13.02 -3.89 -11.76
CA MET A 93 -12.81 -3.37 -10.41
C MET A 93 -14.13 -3.26 -9.63
N ALA A 94 -15.22 -2.84 -10.28
CA ALA A 94 -16.56 -2.82 -9.68
C ALA A 94 -17.04 -4.22 -9.27
N VAL A 95 -16.71 -5.24 -10.07
CA VAL A 95 -17.02 -6.64 -9.76
C VAL A 95 -16.21 -7.12 -8.56
N ASP A 96 -14.91 -6.78 -8.49
CA ASP A 96 -14.08 -7.08 -7.32
C ASP A 96 -14.68 -6.45 -6.06
N ASP A 97 -14.92 -5.14 -6.08
CA ASP A 97 -15.52 -4.42 -4.96
C ASP A 97 -16.83 -5.08 -4.50
N GLN A 98 -17.66 -5.53 -5.44
CA GLN A 98 -18.93 -6.16 -5.12
C GLN A 98 -18.74 -7.43 -4.28
N PHE A 99 -17.94 -8.40 -4.75
CA PHE A 99 -17.78 -9.66 -4.04
C PHE A 99 -16.85 -9.52 -2.83
N SER A 100 -15.80 -8.70 -2.90
CA SER A 100 -14.87 -8.43 -1.81
C SER A 100 -15.59 -7.79 -0.63
N ASN A 101 -16.43 -6.78 -0.88
CA ASN A 101 -17.23 -6.17 0.18
C ASN A 101 -18.35 -7.08 0.68
N ALA A 102 -18.95 -7.91 -0.18
CA ALA A 102 -19.94 -8.91 0.26
C ALA A 102 -19.32 -9.93 1.20
N TYR A 103 -18.13 -10.43 0.87
CA TYR A 103 -17.37 -11.33 1.73
C TYR A 103 -16.99 -10.62 3.03
N ALA A 104 -16.44 -9.39 2.97
CA ALA A 104 -16.09 -8.57 4.12
C ALA A 104 -17.24 -8.39 5.13
N ARG A 105 -18.46 -8.13 4.65
CA ARG A 105 -19.66 -7.90 5.48
C ARG A 105 -20.12 -9.12 6.27
N LEU A 106 -19.64 -10.32 5.97
CA LEU A 106 -19.96 -11.53 6.74
C LEU A 106 -19.30 -11.54 8.13
N GLY A 107 -18.42 -10.57 8.42
CA GLY A 107 -17.76 -10.41 9.70
C GLY A 107 -16.43 -11.16 9.75
N GLU A 108 -16.01 -11.51 10.97
CA GLU A 108 -14.70 -12.09 11.24
C GLU A 108 -14.50 -13.46 10.58
N ALA A 109 -13.26 -13.74 10.20
CA ALA A 109 -12.86 -15.06 9.72
C ALA A 109 -12.97 -16.14 10.79
N GLY A 110 -13.30 -17.36 10.39
CA GLY A 110 -13.58 -18.48 11.30
C GLY A 110 -15.01 -18.47 11.87
N THR A 111 -15.87 -17.56 11.41
CA THR A 111 -17.31 -17.63 11.69
C THR A 111 -17.97 -18.57 10.67
N PRO A 112 -19.06 -19.28 11.03
CA PRO A 112 -19.73 -20.21 10.11
C PRO A 112 -20.17 -19.55 8.79
N ALA A 113 -20.64 -18.30 8.84
CA ALA A 113 -21.06 -17.57 7.65
C ALA A 113 -19.87 -17.22 6.74
N ARG A 114 -18.74 -16.77 7.31
CA ARG A 114 -17.54 -16.46 6.53
C ARG A 114 -16.94 -17.71 5.92
N ASP A 115 -16.83 -18.77 6.70
CA ASP A 115 -16.27 -20.06 6.29
C ASP A 115 -17.07 -20.71 5.16
N ALA A 116 -18.41 -20.63 5.22
CA ALA A 116 -19.27 -21.11 4.14
C ALA A 116 -19.14 -20.31 2.84
N ALA A 117 -18.78 -19.03 2.92
CA ALA A 117 -18.60 -18.16 1.76
C ALA A 117 -17.19 -18.23 1.16
N THR A 118 -16.19 -18.69 1.91
CA THR A 118 -14.79 -18.75 1.49
C THR A 118 -14.58 -19.43 0.13
N PRO A 119 -15.17 -20.61 -0.17
CA PRO A 119 -14.97 -21.24 -1.47
C PRO A 119 -15.47 -20.38 -2.64
N LYS A 120 -16.58 -19.67 -2.46
CA LYS A 120 -17.12 -18.78 -3.49
C LYS A 120 -16.22 -17.56 -3.68
N PHE A 121 -15.76 -16.94 -2.59
CA PHE A 121 -14.83 -15.82 -2.66
C PHE A 121 -13.56 -16.20 -3.43
N ILE A 122 -12.96 -17.36 -3.13
CA ILE A 122 -11.80 -17.88 -3.87
C ILE A 122 -12.10 -18.01 -5.37
N SER A 123 -13.22 -18.64 -5.73
CA SER A 123 -13.58 -18.83 -7.15
C SER A 123 -13.87 -17.52 -7.88
N ASP A 124 -14.51 -16.56 -7.21
CA ASP A 124 -14.83 -15.25 -7.79
C ASP A 124 -13.55 -14.44 -8.02
N THR A 125 -12.62 -14.42 -7.04
CA THR A 125 -11.32 -13.76 -7.18
C THR A 125 -10.49 -14.38 -8.30
N GLN A 126 -10.46 -15.72 -8.41
CA GLN A 126 -9.74 -16.40 -9.50
C GLN A 126 -10.35 -16.11 -10.88
N ASP A 127 -11.68 -16.00 -11.00
CA ASP A 127 -12.32 -15.54 -12.23
C ASP A 127 -11.94 -14.10 -12.57
N TRP A 128 -11.97 -13.21 -11.57
CA TRP A 128 -11.57 -11.83 -11.72
C TRP A 128 -10.11 -11.70 -12.19
N ILE A 129 -9.16 -12.42 -11.57
CA ILE A 129 -7.74 -12.45 -11.98
C ILE A 129 -7.62 -12.87 -13.45
N ARG A 130 -8.29 -13.96 -13.86
CA ARG A 130 -8.27 -14.45 -15.24
C ARG A 130 -8.80 -13.43 -16.26
N ARG A 131 -9.67 -12.52 -15.84
CA ARG A 131 -10.29 -11.51 -16.70
C ARG A 131 -9.53 -10.19 -16.72
N ILE A 132 -8.95 -9.77 -15.60
CA ILE A 132 -8.26 -8.48 -15.51
C ILE A 132 -6.82 -8.54 -16.01
N GLN A 133 -6.11 -9.65 -15.81
CA GLN A 133 -4.71 -9.78 -16.25
C GLN A 133 -4.57 -9.53 -17.76
N PRO A 134 -5.39 -10.13 -18.66
CA PRO A 134 -5.29 -9.84 -20.09
C PRO A 134 -5.58 -8.38 -20.44
N VAL A 135 -6.43 -7.68 -19.67
CA VAL A 135 -6.71 -6.26 -19.89
C VAL A 135 -5.47 -5.43 -19.59
N LEU A 136 -4.78 -5.70 -18.48
CA LEU A 136 -3.51 -5.04 -18.17
C LEU A 136 -2.44 -5.33 -19.24
N ASP A 137 -2.32 -6.59 -19.67
CA ASP A 137 -1.32 -7.01 -20.67
C ASP A 137 -1.54 -6.35 -22.04
N GLN A 138 -2.80 -6.10 -22.41
CA GLN A 138 -3.19 -5.45 -23.67
C GLN A 138 -3.00 -3.93 -23.69
N ASN A 139 -2.61 -3.32 -22.57
CA ASN A 139 -2.41 -1.88 -22.46
C ASN A 139 -0.94 -1.55 -22.10
N PRO A 140 0.04 -1.89 -22.97
CA PRO A 140 1.45 -1.67 -22.67
C PRO A 140 1.84 -0.19 -22.61
N ASP A 141 1.08 0.68 -23.28
CA ASP A 141 1.36 2.11 -23.43
C ASP A 141 0.88 2.96 -22.25
N ALA A 142 0.11 2.38 -21.32
CA ALA A 142 -0.23 3.02 -20.06
C ALA A 142 1.03 3.27 -19.22
N ASP A 143 0.96 4.23 -18.32
CA ASP A 143 2.07 4.63 -17.48
C ASP A 143 2.69 3.41 -16.74
N PRO A 144 4.01 3.22 -16.77
CA PRO A 144 4.65 2.06 -16.15
C PRO A 144 4.42 1.95 -14.64
N TYR A 145 4.24 3.07 -13.94
CA TYR A 145 3.86 3.05 -12.52
C TYR A 145 2.40 2.62 -12.35
N PHE A 146 1.48 3.07 -13.20
CA PHE A 146 0.09 2.57 -13.18
C PHE A 146 0.03 1.06 -13.40
N ARG A 147 0.67 0.57 -14.46
CA ARG A 147 0.71 -0.86 -14.78
C ARG A 147 1.26 -1.71 -13.64
N ARG A 148 2.36 -1.28 -13.00
CA ARG A 148 2.94 -1.97 -11.84
C ARG A 148 2.04 -1.92 -10.61
N SER A 149 1.35 -0.81 -10.39
CA SER A 149 0.43 -0.66 -9.26
C SER A 149 -0.78 -1.59 -9.39
N LEU A 150 -1.34 -1.71 -10.61
CA LEU A 150 -2.41 -2.66 -10.88
C LEU A 150 -1.92 -4.11 -10.79
N GLN A 151 -0.74 -4.42 -11.36
CA GLN A 151 -0.16 -5.77 -11.27
C GLN A 151 0.03 -6.21 -9.82
N ARG A 152 0.59 -5.34 -8.97
CA ARG A 152 0.76 -5.64 -7.54
C ARG A 152 -0.56 -6.05 -6.89
N TYR A 153 -1.63 -5.31 -7.14
CA TYR A 153 -2.94 -5.63 -6.57
C TYR A 153 -3.48 -6.98 -7.08
N ILE A 154 -3.33 -7.28 -8.38
CA ILE A 154 -3.70 -8.58 -8.96
C ILE A 154 -2.91 -9.73 -8.30
N ASP A 155 -1.59 -9.55 -8.15
CA ASP A 155 -0.72 -10.53 -7.53
C ASP A 155 -1.07 -10.76 -6.05
N ASP A 156 -1.39 -9.69 -5.30
CA ASP A 156 -1.83 -9.80 -3.91
C ASP A 156 -3.15 -10.59 -3.80
N GLN A 157 -4.12 -10.33 -4.68
CA GLN A 157 -5.36 -11.10 -4.72
C GLN A 157 -5.09 -12.59 -5.00
N HIS A 158 -4.17 -12.88 -5.91
CA HIS A 158 -3.77 -14.26 -6.20
C HIS A 158 -3.14 -14.93 -4.97
N LEU A 159 -2.19 -14.26 -4.32
CA LEU A 159 -1.52 -14.75 -3.11
C LEU A 159 -2.52 -15.01 -1.98
N ILE A 160 -3.50 -14.11 -1.79
CA ILE A 160 -4.54 -14.26 -0.78
C ILE A 160 -5.29 -15.57 -0.98
N VAL A 161 -5.79 -15.83 -2.20
CA VAL A 161 -6.70 -16.95 -2.44
C VAL A 161 -6.01 -18.30 -2.62
N VAL A 162 -4.69 -18.32 -2.83
CA VAL A 162 -3.91 -19.57 -2.87
C VAL A 162 -3.88 -20.26 -1.49
N ASP A 163 -3.72 -19.48 -0.41
CA ASP A 163 -3.62 -20.02 0.95
C ASP A 163 -4.90 -19.86 1.78
N LEU A 164 -5.94 -19.22 1.21
CA LEU A 164 -7.18 -18.98 1.93
C LEU A 164 -7.95 -20.29 2.13
N THR A 165 -8.26 -20.59 3.39
CA THR A 165 -9.05 -21.76 3.79
C THR A 165 -10.12 -21.33 4.80
N PRO A 166 -11.25 -22.06 4.90
CA PRO A 166 -12.22 -21.85 5.98
C PRO A 166 -11.56 -21.95 7.36
N GLY A 167 -11.96 -21.08 8.29
CA GLY A 167 -11.39 -20.98 9.63
C GLY A 167 -10.76 -19.62 9.92
N PRO A 168 -10.15 -19.46 11.11
CA PRO A 168 -9.47 -18.22 11.48
C PRO A 168 -8.29 -17.93 10.54
N LEU A 169 -8.14 -16.67 10.13
CA LEU A 169 -6.97 -16.26 9.35
C LEU A 169 -5.68 -16.37 10.18
N THR A 170 -4.61 -16.83 9.54
CA THR A 170 -3.25 -16.75 10.09
C THR A 170 -2.80 -15.29 10.20
N ALA A 171 -1.78 -15.02 11.01
CA ALA A 171 -1.19 -13.68 11.11
C ALA A 171 -0.64 -13.20 9.75
N TYR A 172 -0.09 -14.12 8.96
CA TYR A 172 0.40 -13.86 7.61
C TYR A 172 -0.74 -13.41 6.68
N THR A 173 -1.81 -14.20 6.59
CA THR A 173 -2.96 -13.88 5.71
C THR A 173 -3.65 -12.58 6.14
N LYS A 174 -3.78 -12.31 7.45
CA LYS A 174 -4.30 -11.02 7.95
C LYS A 174 -3.47 -9.83 7.47
N THR A 175 -2.15 -9.97 7.53
CA THR A 175 -1.22 -8.91 7.09
C THR A 175 -1.33 -8.71 5.59
N LEU A 176 -1.42 -9.80 4.82
CA LEU A 176 -1.56 -9.76 3.37
C LEU A 176 -2.87 -9.09 2.94
N PHE A 177 -4.00 -9.41 3.58
CA PHE A 177 -5.27 -8.70 3.33
C PHE A 177 -5.14 -7.20 3.57
N SER A 178 -4.50 -6.80 4.69
CA SER A 178 -4.33 -5.38 5.02
C SER A 178 -3.39 -4.66 4.04
N ASP A 179 -2.31 -5.30 3.58
CA ASP A 179 -1.40 -4.71 2.59
C ASP A 179 -2.06 -4.60 1.22
N SER A 180 -2.86 -5.60 0.83
CA SER A 180 -3.59 -5.61 -0.45
C SER A 180 -4.61 -4.46 -0.55
N VAL A 181 -5.26 -4.09 0.56
CA VAL A 181 -6.11 -2.87 0.60
C VAL A 181 -5.27 -1.61 0.32
N GLY A 182 -4.02 -1.57 0.79
CA GLY A 182 -3.07 -0.53 0.44
C GLY A 182 -2.73 -0.54 -1.06
N ALA A 183 -2.46 -1.72 -1.63
CA ALA A 183 -2.15 -1.86 -3.06
C ALA A 183 -3.31 -1.42 -3.97
N TYR A 184 -4.55 -1.72 -3.59
CA TYR A 184 -5.77 -1.29 -4.28
C TYR A 184 -5.87 0.23 -4.46
N SER A 185 -5.32 1.02 -3.52
CA SER A 185 -5.35 2.48 -3.61
C SER A 185 -4.60 3.03 -4.83
N GLY A 186 -3.60 2.30 -5.34
CA GLY A 186 -2.82 2.69 -6.52
C GLY A 186 -3.69 2.89 -7.77
N PRO A 187 -4.30 1.83 -8.33
CA PRO A 187 -5.20 1.97 -9.47
C PRO A 187 -6.38 2.90 -9.17
N LEU A 188 -6.93 2.89 -7.95
CA LEU A 188 -8.05 3.77 -7.57
C LEU A 188 -7.70 5.26 -7.76
N HIS A 189 -6.59 5.72 -7.18
CA HIS A 189 -6.19 7.12 -7.27
C HIS A 189 -5.78 7.55 -8.67
N LEU A 190 -5.10 6.66 -9.41
CA LEU A 190 -4.69 6.94 -10.79
C LEU A 190 -5.89 7.08 -11.71
N CYS A 191 -6.89 6.21 -11.57
CA CYS A 191 -8.10 6.30 -12.38
C CYS A 191 -9.03 7.46 -11.99
N ASP A 192 -9.16 7.77 -10.70
CA ASP A 192 -9.86 8.98 -10.26
C ASP A 192 -9.18 10.25 -10.82
N GLY A 193 -7.85 10.27 -10.89
CA GLY A 193 -7.06 11.36 -11.49
C GLY A 193 -7.35 11.62 -12.97
N VAL A 194 -7.79 10.61 -13.72
CA VAL A 194 -8.26 10.77 -15.11
C VAL A 194 -9.79 10.81 -15.22
N GLY A 195 -10.52 10.84 -14.12
CA GLY A 195 -11.98 10.97 -14.07
C GLY A 195 -12.77 9.68 -14.31
N VAL A 196 -12.14 8.51 -14.13
CA VAL A 196 -12.78 7.19 -14.20
C VAL A 196 -12.96 6.65 -12.79
N LYS A 197 -14.17 6.17 -12.48
CA LYS A 197 -14.55 5.61 -11.18
C LYS A 197 -15.23 4.25 -11.36
N TRP A 198 -15.29 3.49 -10.27
CA TRP A 198 -16.08 2.26 -10.15
C TRP A 198 -16.81 2.24 -8.80
#